data_AF-W1YN85-F1
#
_entry.id   AF-W1YN85-F1
#
_cell.length_a   1.000
_cell.length_b   1.000
_cell.length_c   1.000
_cell.angle_alpha   90.00
_cell.angle_beta   90.00
_cell.angle_gamma   90.00
#
_symmetry.space_group_name_H-M   'P 1'
#
loop_
_entity.id
_entity.type
_entity.pdbx_description
1 polymer ?
#
loop_
_entity_poly.entity_id
_entity_poly.type
_entity_poly.pdbx_seq_one_letter_code
_entity_poly.pdbx_strand_id
1 'polypeptide(L)'
;DVRVLSGGVERWIKEGHVLTKEPTPLPVEPSVFNYELQTHMVMSRDEVLKASESGDHVIIDARAPFRYDGSQVDTMDGMTGHIPGAVNHFYESGYAVD
;
A
#
# COMPACT_ATOMS: atom_id res chain seq x y z
N ASP A 1 15.31 -9.29 -7.88
CA ASP A 1 15.43 -8.48 -6.66
C ASP A 1 14.62 -7.20 -6.83
N VAL A 2 13.97 -6.69 -5.79
CA VAL A 2 13.08 -5.51 -5.87
C VAL A 2 13.40 -4.55 -4.72
N ARG A 3 13.37 -3.25 -4.99
CA ARG A 3 13.71 -2.18 -4.04
C ARG A 3 12.76 -0.98 -4.21
N VAL A 4 12.61 -0.21 -3.13
CA VAL A 4 11.94 1.08 -3.10
C VAL A 4 12.98 2.18 -2.92
N LEU A 5 12.83 3.30 -3.63
CA LEU A 5 13.67 4.49 -3.44
C LEU A 5 13.20 5.25 -2.20
N SER A 6 13.99 5.22 -1.14
CA SER A 6 13.69 5.95 0.10
C SER A 6 13.57 7.46 -0.16
N GLY A 7 12.48 8.06 0.30
CA GLY A 7 12.16 9.48 0.06
C GLY A 7 11.61 9.80 -1.33
N GLY A 8 11.52 8.81 -2.23
CA GLY A 8 10.90 8.93 -3.53
C GLY A 8 11.52 10.00 -4.44
N VAL A 9 10.75 10.42 -5.43
CA VAL A 9 11.17 11.43 -6.42
C VAL A 9 11.39 12.81 -5.78
N GLU A 10 10.69 13.12 -4.69
CA GLU A 10 10.83 14.40 -4.01
C GLU A 10 12.23 14.56 -3.40
N ARG A 11 12.71 13.53 -2.68
CA ARG A 11 14.08 13.52 -2.14
C ARG A 11 15.12 13.54 -3.26
N TRP A 12 14.88 12.78 -4.33
CA TRP A 12 15.74 12.77 -5.52
C TRP A 12 15.98 14.18 -6.08
N ILE A 13 14.90 14.96 -6.24
CA ILE A 13 14.98 16.36 -6.69
C ILE A 13 15.72 17.24 -5.66
N LYS A 14 15.40 17.09 -4.36
CA LYS A 14 16.03 17.89 -3.28
C LYS A 14 17.54 17.68 -3.21
N GLU A 15 18.01 16.46 -3.49
CA GLU A 15 19.44 16.13 -3.52
C GLU A 15 20.15 16.59 -4.81
N GLY A 16 19.44 17.24 -5.73
CA GLY A 16 20.01 17.80 -6.96
C GLY A 16 20.20 16.79 -8.09
N HIS A 17 19.60 15.59 -7.98
CA HIS A 17 19.64 14.62 -9.06
C HIS A 17 18.72 15.03 -10.22
N VAL A 18 19.10 14.65 -11.43
CA VAL A 18 18.39 15.08 -12.65
C VAL A 18 17.12 14.27 -12.90
N LEU A 19 16.12 14.93 -13.48
CA LEU A 19 14.98 14.30 -14.12
C LEU A 19 15.07 14.50 -15.63
N THR A 20 14.47 13.60 -16.40
CA THR A 20 14.39 13.72 -17.85
C THR A 20 12.96 13.55 -18.34
N LYS A 21 12.65 14.23 -19.45
CA LYS A 21 11.43 14.00 -20.23
C LYS A 21 11.70 13.18 -21.49
N GLU A 22 12.97 12.88 -21.77
CA GLU A 22 13.34 12.03 -22.88
C GLU A 22 12.72 10.63 -22.67
N PRO A 23 12.22 10.01 -23.75
CA PRO A 23 11.67 8.67 -23.66
C PRO A 23 12.70 7.68 -23.10
N THR A 24 12.28 6.84 -22.14
CA THR A 24 13.10 5.73 -21.67
C THR A 24 13.30 4.73 -22.82
N PRO A 25 14.53 4.44 -23.26
CA PRO A 25 14.77 3.42 -24.27
C PRO A 25 14.27 2.06 -23.76
N LEU A 26 13.36 1.44 -24.50
CA LEU A 26 12.94 0.07 -24.21
C LEU A 26 14.02 -0.91 -24.69
N PRO A 27 14.21 -2.05 -24.00
CA PRO A 27 15.04 -3.13 -24.53
C PRO A 27 14.59 -3.52 -25.94
N VAL A 28 15.56 -3.70 -26.84
CA VAL A 28 15.29 -4.06 -28.24
C VAL A 28 14.64 -5.44 -28.34
N GLU A 29 15.02 -6.35 -27.44
CA GLU A 29 14.51 -7.71 -27.40
C GLU A 29 13.56 -7.91 -26.20
N PRO A 30 12.42 -8.58 -26.39
CA PRO A 30 11.56 -8.97 -25.29
C PRO A 30 12.28 -9.85 -24.28
N SER A 31 12.05 -9.59 -22.99
CA SER A 31 12.48 -10.49 -21.91
C SER A 31 11.32 -11.39 -21.50
N VAL A 32 11.61 -12.67 -21.25
CA VAL A 32 10.62 -13.60 -20.69
C VAL A 32 10.58 -13.40 -19.18
N PHE A 33 9.42 -13.01 -18.66
CA PHE A 33 9.17 -12.91 -17.22
C PHE A 33 8.23 -14.04 -16.79
N ASN A 34 8.79 -15.09 -16.21
CA ASN A 34 8.01 -16.15 -15.58
C ASN A 34 7.69 -15.74 -14.15
N TYR A 35 6.41 -15.81 -13.77
CA TYR A 35 5.96 -15.48 -12.43
C TYR A 35 5.07 -16.57 -11.86
N GLU A 36 5.13 -16.71 -10.55
CA GLU A 36 4.22 -17.54 -9.77
C GLU A 36 3.56 -16.66 -8.72
N LEU A 37 2.23 -16.72 -8.64
CA LEU A 37 1.50 -15.98 -7.63
C LEU A 37 1.77 -16.58 -6.25
N GLN A 38 2.29 -15.77 -5.34
CA GLN A 38 2.46 -16.14 -3.95
C GLN A 38 1.13 -15.94 -3.21
N THR A 39 0.26 -16.95 -3.28
CA THR A 39 -1.12 -16.89 -2.74
C THR A 39 -1.16 -16.60 -1.24
N HIS A 40 -0.13 -16.99 -0.48
CA HIS A 40 -0.02 -16.70 0.95
C HIS A 40 0.17 -15.20 1.30
N MET A 41 0.47 -14.34 0.31
CA MET A 41 0.59 -12.90 0.51
C MET A 41 -0.75 -12.15 0.31
N VAL A 42 -1.83 -12.87 0.00
CA VAL A 42 -3.15 -12.28 -0.27
C VAL A 42 -4.19 -12.99 0.59
N MET A 43 -5.17 -12.24 1.09
CA MET A 43 -6.35 -12.80 1.75
C MET A 43 -7.60 -12.39 0.97
N SER A 44 -8.47 -13.37 0.72
CA SER A 44 -9.81 -13.15 0.18
C SER A 44 -10.74 -12.53 1.23
N ARG A 45 -11.88 -12.02 0.77
CA ARG A 45 -12.92 -11.47 1.66
C ARG A 45 -13.35 -12.47 2.74
N ASP A 46 -13.54 -13.73 2.38
CA ASP A 46 -14.04 -14.75 3.31
C ASP A 46 -12.97 -15.13 4.35
N GLU A 47 -11.68 -15.12 3.97
CA GLU A 47 -10.57 -15.29 4.91
C GLU A 47 -10.45 -14.11 5.87
N VAL A 48 -10.63 -12.88 5.39
CA VAL A 48 -10.65 -11.67 6.23
C VAL A 48 -11.83 -11.67 7.19
N LEU A 49 -13.02 -12.09 6.74
CA LEU A 49 -14.20 -12.23 7.59
C LEU A 49 -13.94 -13.25 8.71
N LYS A 50 -13.41 -14.43 8.37
CA LYS A 50 -13.05 -15.45 9.35
C LYS A 50 -12.04 -14.91 10.37
N ALA A 51 -11.04 -14.16 9.92
CA ALA A 51 -10.04 -13.56 10.81
C ALA A 51 -10.64 -12.52 11.75
N SER A 52 -11.59 -11.70 11.26
CA SER A 52 -12.33 -10.72 12.07
C SER A 52 -13.18 -11.39 13.16
N GLU A 53 -13.80 -12.53 12.85
CA GLU A 53 -14.64 -13.29 13.78
C GLU A 53 -13.83 -14.10 14.81
N SER A 54 -12.72 -14.70 14.38
CA SER A 54 -11.92 -15.61 15.21
C SER A 54 -10.82 -14.90 16.02
N GLY A 55 -10.33 -13.76 15.54
CA GLY A 55 -9.16 -13.07 16.08
C GLY A 55 -7.83 -13.80 15.84
N ASP A 56 -7.77 -14.75 14.89
CA ASP A 56 -6.55 -15.51 14.58
C ASP A 56 -5.48 -14.71 13.80
N HIS A 57 -5.86 -13.56 13.23
CA HIS A 57 -4.95 -12.61 12.60
C HIS A 57 -5.20 -11.19 13.11
N VAL A 58 -4.14 -10.38 13.12
CA VAL A 58 -4.26 -8.94 13.31
C VAL A 58 -4.61 -8.30 11.98
N ILE A 59 -5.79 -7.68 11.90
CA ILE A 59 -6.21 -6.89 10.74
C ILE A 59 -5.74 -5.45 10.97
N ILE A 60 -4.91 -4.93 10.07
CA ILE A 60 -4.41 -3.55 10.13
C ILE A 60 -5.11 -2.73 9.05
N ASP A 61 -5.80 -1.68 9.45
CA ASP A 61 -6.34 -0.66 8.54
C ASP A 61 -5.36 0.51 8.45
N ALA A 62 -4.76 0.68 7.27
CA ALA A 62 -3.75 1.70 7.04
C ALA A 62 -4.34 3.07 6.67
N ARG A 63 -5.66 3.21 6.58
CA ARG A 63 -6.32 4.48 6.21
C ARG A 63 -6.15 5.55 7.28
N ALA A 64 -6.45 6.79 6.92
CA ALA A 64 -6.46 7.92 7.85
C ALA A 64 -7.45 7.67 9.00
N PRO A 65 -7.16 8.15 10.23
CA PRO A 65 -7.99 7.87 11.40
C PRO A 65 -9.47 8.23 11.21
N PHE A 66 -9.77 9.34 10.54
CA PHE A 66 -11.13 9.82 10.31
C PHE A 66 -11.95 8.94 9.33
N ARG A 67 -11.28 8.15 8.46
CA ARG A 67 -11.93 7.14 7.61
C ARG A 67 -12.19 5.87 8.41
N TYR A 68 -11.22 5.48 9.23
CA TYR A 68 -11.31 4.31 10.10
C TYR A 68 -12.40 4.46 11.16
N ASP A 69 -12.48 5.60 11.86
CA ASP A 69 -13.49 5.83 12.91
C ASP A 69 -14.89 6.14 12.35
N GLY A 70 -14.99 6.40 11.04
CA GLY A 70 -16.24 6.71 10.36
C GLY A 70 -16.76 8.13 10.59
N SER A 71 -15.94 9.05 11.13
CA SER A 71 -16.28 10.47 11.27
C SER A 71 -16.39 11.19 9.93
N GLN A 72 -15.78 10.64 8.87
CA GLN A 72 -16.02 11.09 7.49
C GLN A 72 -16.33 9.90 6.58
N VAL A 73 -17.18 10.16 5.59
CA VAL A 73 -17.43 9.22 4.50
C VAL A 73 -16.17 9.11 3.66
N ASP A 74 -15.74 7.87 3.44
CA ASP A 74 -14.66 7.58 2.53
C ASP A 74 -15.09 7.92 1.10
N THR A 75 -14.41 8.88 0.47
CA THR A 75 -14.76 9.33 -0.88
C THR A 75 -14.55 8.25 -1.95
N MET A 76 -13.80 7.18 -1.63
CA MET A 76 -13.52 6.09 -2.56
C MET A 76 -14.62 5.03 -2.60
N ASP A 77 -15.10 4.59 -1.43
CA ASP A 77 -16.05 3.47 -1.32
C ASP A 77 -17.45 3.87 -0.79
N GLY A 78 -17.61 5.10 -0.30
CA GLY A 78 -18.88 5.63 0.22
C GLY A 78 -19.29 5.05 1.58
N MET A 79 -18.41 4.28 2.23
CA MET A 79 -18.67 3.68 3.53
C MET A 79 -18.02 4.48 4.65
N THR A 80 -18.47 4.22 5.88
CA THR A 80 -17.87 4.74 7.11
C THR A 80 -17.48 3.59 8.02
N GLY A 81 -16.44 3.80 8.82
CA GLY A 81 -15.98 2.82 9.80
C GLY A 81 -14.95 1.84 9.23
N HIS A 82 -14.81 0.71 9.91
CA HIS A 82 -13.77 -0.29 9.65
C HIS A 82 -14.27 -1.71 9.96
N ILE A 83 -13.48 -2.70 9.57
CA ILE A 83 -13.73 -4.12 9.86
C ILE A 83 -13.66 -4.34 11.39
N PRO A 84 -14.66 -4.96 12.04
CA PRO A 84 -14.62 -5.24 13.46
C PRO A 84 -13.32 -5.95 13.90
N GLY A 85 -12.69 -5.46 14.97
CA GLY A 85 -11.43 -6.00 15.48
C GLY A 85 -10.17 -5.51 14.75
N ALA A 86 -10.29 -4.78 13.64
CA ALA A 86 -9.13 -4.19 12.98
C ALA A 86 -8.53 -3.04 13.81
N VAL A 87 -7.20 -2.94 13.81
CA VAL A 87 -6.47 -1.82 14.43
C VAL A 87 -6.07 -0.79 13.38
N ASN A 88 -6.15 0.49 13.71
CA ASN A 88 -5.70 1.54 12.79
C ASN A 88 -4.18 1.77 12.93
N HIS A 89 -3.47 1.71 11.80
CA HIS A 89 -2.09 2.15 11.71
C HIS A 89 -1.92 2.99 10.43
N PHE A 90 -2.22 4.28 10.53
CA PHE A 90 -2.21 5.19 9.39
C PHE A 90 -0.88 5.14 8.63
N TYR A 91 -0.90 4.89 7.32
CA TYR A 91 0.33 4.69 6.53
C TYR A 91 1.31 5.86 6.65
N GLU A 92 0.81 7.10 6.82
CA GLU A 92 1.69 8.27 6.92
C GLU A 92 2.50 8.32 8.21
N SER A 93 2.05 7.66 9.28
CA SER A 93 2.83 7.61 10.52
C SER A 93 4.16 6.86 10.34
N GLY A 94 4.25 6.01 9.31
CA GLY A 94 5.46 5.28 8.94
C GLY A 94 6.43 6.09 8.08
N TYR A 95 6.05 7.27 7.56
CA TYR A 95 7.00 8.16 6.91
C TYR A 95 7.82 8.88 7.99
N ALA A 96 9.05 8.43 8.20
CA ALA A 96 10.04 9.29 8.81
C ALA A 96 10.26 10.47 7.86
N VAL A 97 9.80 11.65 8.27
CA VAL A 97 10.25 12.90 7.68
C VAL A 97 11.69 13.06 8.16
N ASP A 98 12.65 12.67 7.33
CA ASP A 98 14.03 13.15 7.48
C ASP A 98 14.04 14.69 7.38
#